data_AF-A0A2P4XFH4-F1
#
_entry.id   AF-A0A2P4XFH4-F1
#
_cell.length_a   1.000
_cell.length_b   1.000
_cell.length_c   1.000
_cell.angle_alpha   90.00
_cell.angle_beta   90.00
_cell.angle_gamma   90.00
#
_symmetry.space_group_name_H-M   'P 1'
#
loop_
_entity.id
_entity.type
_entity.pdbx_description
1 polymer ?
#
loop_
_entity_poly.entity_id
_entity_poly.type
_entity_poly.pdbx_seq_one_letter_code
_entity_poly.pdbx_strand_id
1 'polypeptide(L)'
;MIPTLAAHYNDDALLMILEAAKKSVGMEKFATRLKGELVQWSMASWKHPATVFKFLDPQIAKEMPQILTWVKYVDDFNLKYPNKATTMVPILTEKKRFNADALYKILKAVKMTSENTKNIATRLETELLQWSMATGTSPTKALKFFAPKELNERLLQMPQFAIWLKYANDFKAKHPGNDAAAILAMLDFYGGKAVFNMLETAAKISSTKTVATKLQIELWDGWLTKKTLPRYVFQALALDEAGDTVFSNPKLSMWINYLNMFNKENPASKERMVSSFHNNYYTEHFWRITSMAMYDADKGTANIAKRLRAEKIDGWLSKKESPRHVFALLNLHKADANLFSNENFRIWTKYLDDFNKRYPDIKTNTIQTVLASYSNEDLVKILVAAKKSPDTEKLATNLQRSLLNTWMRELKDPAEVSKLLKVEMSDEMMKIYVKKFNWMMNSSTGDKVFDKPELPIWLQYVRFYKAKHPGDDKSSIAILTAHYGDEALANVIAASKKQPILKEIAQNVEADQLQNWESVIPDLVLFLDKTYLQTESSRESNSV
;
A
#
# COMPACT_ATOMS: atom_id res chain seq x y z
N MET A 1 63.58 -13.49 -28.09
CA MET A 1 63.24 -14.89 -27.78
C MET A 1 62.04 -15.39 -28.58
N ILE A 2 60.93 -14.64 -28.65
CA ILE A 2 59.73 -15.04 -29.41
C ILE A 2 60.01 -15.45 -30.87
N PRO A 3 60.77 -14.68 -31.70
CA PRO A 3 61.02 -15.08 -33.09
C PRO A 3 61.76 -16.41 -33.20
N THR A 4 62.72 -16.65 -32.30
CA THR A 4 63.47 -17.91 -32.21
C THR A 4 62.55 -19.08 -31.82
N LEU A 5 61.69 -18.90 -30.82
CA LEU A 5 60.73 -19.93 -30.44
C LEU A 5 59.73 -20.23 -31.56
N ALA A 6 59.24 -19.20 -32.26
CA ALA A 6 58.33 -19.35 -33.40
C ALA A 6 59.00 -19.96 -34.64
N ALA A 7 60.34 -19.94 -34.74
CA ALA A 7 61.08 -20.65 -35.78
C ALA A 7 61.17 -22.16 -35.52
N HIS A 8 61.05 -22.60 -34.27
CA HIS A 8 61.19 -24.01 -33.87
C HIS A 8 59.88 -24.69 -33.48
N TYR A 9 58.86 -23.92 -33.07
CA TYR A 9 57.58 -24.44 -32.59
C TYR A 9 56.42 -23.77 -33.32
N ASN A 10 55.42 -24.57 -33.70
CA ASN A 10 54.17 -24.03 -34.25
C ASN A 10 53.31 -23.37 -33.16
N ASP A 11 52.26 -22.65 -33.57
CA ASP A 11 51.45 -21.84 -32.65
C ASP A 11 50.75 -22.66 -31.56
N ASP A 12 50.31 -23.88 -31.88
CA ASP A 12 49.65 -24.77 -30.91
C ASP A 12 50.67 -25.35 -29.90
N ALA A 13 51.87 -25.73 -30.36
CA ALA A 13 52.96 -26.18 -29.49
C ALA A 13 53.41 -25.05 -28.54
N LEU A 14 53.54 -23.83 -29.04
CA LEU A 14 53.84 -22.65 -28.21
C LEU A 14 52.78 -22.40 -27.15
N LEU A 15 51.49 -22.54 -27.50
CA LEU A 15 50.40 -22.40 -26.54
C LEU A 15 50.50 -23.47 -25.44
N MET A 16 50.74 -24.74 -25.80
CA MET A 16 50.89 -25.84 -24.82
C MET A 16 52.09 -25.62 -23.89
N ILE A 17 53.23 -25.17 -24.42
CA ILE A 17 54.42 -24.86 -23.63
C ILE A 17 54.11 -23.75 -22.62
N LEU A 18 53.43 -22.68 -23.04
CA LEU A 18 53.05 -21.57 -22.17
C LEU A 18 52.04 -21.99 -21.09
N GLU A 19 51.07 -22.82 -21.42
CA GLU A 19 50.10 -23.35 -20.46
C GLU A 19 50.75 -24.26 -19.41
N ALA A 20 51.71 -25.10 -19.83
CA ALA A 20 52.50 -25.91 -18.92
C ALA A 20 53.38 -25.03 -18.01
N ALA A 21 54.10 -24.06 -18.58
CA ALA A 21 54.95 -23.14 -17.82
C ALA A 21 54.15 -22.29 -16.81
N LYS A 22 52.91 -21.91 -17.15
CA LYS A 22 52.03 -21.17 -16.22
C LYS A 22 51.64 -21.99 -14.98
N LYS A 23 51.55 -23.32 -15.11
CA LYS A 23 51.23 -24.24 -13.99
C LYS A 23 52.46 -24.60 -13.15
N SER A 24 53.67 -24.33 -13.65
CA SER A 24 54.92 -24.64 -12.95
C SER A 24 55.26 -23.57 -11.91
N VAL A 25 55.62 -24.03 -10.71
CA VAL A 25 56.05 -23.18 -9.60
C VAL A 25 57.24 -22.31 -10.03
N GLY A 26 57.15 -21.00 -9.81
CA GLY A 26 58.20 -20.02 -10.17
C GLY A 26 58.18 -19.53 -11.62
N MET A 27 57.43 -20.18 -12.52
CA MET A 27 57.42 -19.84 -13.96
C MET A 27 56.19 -19.01 -14.39
N GLU A 28 55.22 -18.80 -13.50
CA GLU A 28 53.96 -18.11 -13.82
C GLU A 28 54.17 -16.69 -14.39
N LYS A 29 54.98 -15.85 -13.71
CA LYS A 29 55.27 -14.48 -14.17
C LYS A 29 55.97 -14.45 -15.53
N PHE A 30 56.90 -15.38 -15.74
CA PHE A 30 57.62 -15.51 -17.00
C PHE A 30 56.69 -15.94 -18.14
N ALA A 31 55.84 -16.95 -17.90
CA ALA A 31 54.85 -17.41 -18.86
C ALA A 31 53.86 -16.30 -19.23
N THR A 32 53.36 -15.52 -18.26
CA THR A 32 52.47 -14.37 -18.53
C THR A 32 53.17 -13.29 -19.34
N ARG A 33 54.41 -12.92 -19.01
CA ARG A 33 55.18 -11.93 -19.79
C ARG A 33 55.40 -12.42 -21.23
N LEU A 34 55.84 -13.67 -21.38
CA LEU A 34 56.14 -14.25 -22.68
C LEU A 34 54.89 -14.36 -23.55
N LYS A 35 53.74 -14.70 -22.96
CA LYS A 35 52.45 -14.69 -23.63
C LYS A 35 52.09 -13.29 -24.15
N GLY A 36 52.29 -12.24 -23.35
CA GLY A 36 52.11 -10.85 -23.78
C GLY A 36 53.01 -10.46 -24.96
N GLU A 37 54.31 -10.81 -24.91
CA GLU A 37 55.26 -10.59 -26.01
C GLU A 37 54.84 -11.35 -27.29
N LEU A 38 54.33 -12.59 -27.15
CA LEU A 38 53.88 -13.42 -28.26
C LEU A 38 52.67 -12.80 -28.97
N VAL A 39 51.72 -12.23 -28.23
CA VAL A 39 50.56 -11.51 -28.81
C VAL A 39 51.04 -10.32 -29.64
N GLN A 40 51.91 -9.47 -29.08
CA GLN A 40 52.45 -8.31 -29.78
C GLN A 40 53.21 -8.68 -31.04
N TRP A 41 54.11 -9.67 -30.95
CA TRP A 41 54.87 -10.16 -32.09
C TRP A 41 53.98 -10.79 -33.18
N SER A 42 52.93 -11.52 -32.79
CA SER A 42 52.00 -12.15 -33.73
C SER A 42 51.19 -11.11 -34.51
N MET A 43 50.78 -10.02 -33.86
CA MET A 43 50.13 -8.88 -34.52
C MET A 43 51.09 -8.14 -35.46
N ALA A 44 52.31 -7.86 -35.02
CA ALA A 44 53.33 -7.22 -35.84
C ALA A 44 53.72 -8.05 -37.09
N SER A 45 53.68 -9.38 -36.94
CA SER A 45 53.92 -10.35 -38.02
C SER A 45 52.68 -10.62 -38.88
N TRP A 46 51.58 -9.89 -38.65
CA TRP A 46 50.31 -10.02 -39.38
C TRP A 46 49.73 -11.44 -39.42
N LYS A 47 49.86 -12.20 -38.31
CA LYS A 47 49.23 -13.51 -38.19
C LYS A 47 47.70 -13.42 -38.18
N HIS A 48 47.01 -14.44 -38.70
CA HIS A 48 45.55 -14.46 -38.73
C HIS A 48 44.94 -14.16 -37.34
N PRO A 49 43.89 -13.32 -37.21
CA PRO A 49 43.38 -12.89 -35.91
C PRO A 49 42.97 -14.02 -34.96
N ALA A 50 42.46 -15.14 -35.48
CA ALA A 50 42.15 -16.33 -34.68
C ALA A 50 43.40 -16.90 -34.00
N THR A 51 44.55 -16.92 -34.70
CA THR A 51 45.83 -17.37 -34.15
C THR A 51 46.31 -16.45 -33.03
N VAL A 52 46.24 -15.13 -33.24
CA VAL A 52 46.60 -14.14 -32.21
C VAL A 52 45.72 -14.32 -30.97
N PHE A 53 44.43 -14.55 -31.16
CA PHE A 53 43.45 -14.69 -30.09
C PHE A 53 43.67 -15.92 -29.20
N LYS A 54 44.23 -17.02 -29.75
CA LYS A 54 44.63 -18.19 -28.95
C LYS A 54 45.60 -17.80 -27.82
N PHE A 55 46.45 -16.81 -28.06
CA PHE A 55 47.44 -16.33 -27.09
C PHE A 55 46.90 -15.28 -26.10
N LEU A 56 45.63 -14.87 -26.18
CA LEU A 56 45.01 -14.07 -25.10
C LEU A 56 44.60 -14.99 -23.94
N ASP A 57 44.45 -14.48 -22.72
CA ASP A 57 43.86 -15.26 -21.61
C ASP A 57 42.31 -15.15 -21.65
N PRO A 58 41.56 -16.23 -21.38
CA PRO A 58 40.10 -16.15 -21.22
C PRO A 58 39.62 -15.28 -20.03
N GLN A 59 40.48 -14.86 -19.11
CA GLN A 59 40.09 -13.96 -18.00
C GLN A 59 39.88 -12.49 -18.46
N ILE A 60 38.65 -12.18 -18.87
CA ILE A 60 38.21 -10.85 -19.38
C ILE A 60 38.69 -9.67 -18.54
N ALA A 61 38.60 -9.77 -17.20
CA ALA A 61 38.91 -8.65 -16.32
C ALA A 61 40.41 -8.27 -16.34
N LYS A 62 41.30 -9.22 -16.62
CA LYS A 62 42.76 -8.98 -16.69
C LYS A 62 43.23 -8.63 -18.09
N GLU A 63 42.51 -9.07 -19.14
CA GLU A 63 42.93 -8.95 -20.54
C GLU A 63 42.11 -7.95 -21.37
N MET A 64 41.21 -7.15 -20.77
CA MET A 64 40.38 -6.20 -21.51
C MET A 64 41.21 -5.27 -22.42
N PRO A 65 42.33 -4.68 -21.98
CA PRO A 65 43.18 -3.85 -22.86
C PRO A 65 43.66 -4.62 -24.10
N GLN A 66 44.12 -5.86 -23.92
CA GLN A 66 44.63 -6.72 -24.99
C GLN A 66 43.52 -7.16 -25.94
N ILE A 67 42.32 -7.43 -25.42
CA ILE A 67 41.12 -7.71 -26.24
C ILE A 67 40.77 -6.48 -27.09
N LEU A 68 40.83 -5.26 -26.53
CA LEU A 68 40.57 -4.05 -27.30
C LEU A 68 41.62 -3.80 -28.39
N THR A 69 42.90 -4.08 -28.10
CA THR A 69 43.96 -4.07 -29.11
C THR A 69 43.70 -5.09 -30.20
N TRP A 70 43.30 -6.32 -29.83
CA TRP A 70 42.98 -7.38 -30.77
C TRP A 70 41.76 -7.04 -31.64
N VAL A 71 40.73 -6.42 -31.07
CA VAL A 71 39.55 -5.95 -31.81
C VAL A 71 39.97 -4.95 -32.89
N LYS A 72 40.82 -3.98 -32.57
CA LYS A 72 41.36 -3.05 -33.59
C LYS A 72 42.21 -3.78 -34.64
N TYR A 73 43.04 -4.71 -34.19
CA TYR A 73 43.89 -5.51 -35.06
C TYR A 73 43.10 -6.34 -36.09
N VAL A 74 41.92 -6.85 -35.75
CA VAL A 74 41.05 -7.56 -36.72
C VAL A 74 40.68 -6.65 -37.89
N ASP A 75 40.35 -5.38 -37.65
CA ASP A 75 40.05 -4.40 -38.70
C ASP A 75 41.28 -4.11 -39.55
N ASP A 76 42.41 -3.81 -38.90
CA ASP A 76 43.67 -3.55 -39.59
C ASP A 76 44.06 -4.74 -40.47
N PHE A 77 43.86 -5.97 -39.98
CA PHE A 77 44.13 -7.20 -40.71
C PHE A 77 43.18 -7.37 -41.90
N ASN A 78 41.87 -7.14 -41.70
CA ASN A 78 40.88 -7.24 -42.77
C ASN A 78 41.11 -6.20 -43.86
N LEU A 79 41.57 -4.99 -43.51
CA LEU A 79 41.94 -3.95 -44.46
C LEU A 79 43.18 -4.34 -45.27
N LYS A 80 44.20 -4.92 -44.61
CA LYS A 80 45.43 -5.33 -45.27
C LYS A 80 45.27 -6.61 -46.11
N TYR A 81 44.42 -7.53 -45.69
CA TYR A 81 44.19 -8.82 -46.35
C TYR A 81 42.68 -9.06 -46.61
N PRO A 82 42.04 -8.34 -47.54
CA PRO A 82 40.60 -8.48 -47.80
C PRO A 82 40.17 -9.92 -48.15
N ASN A 83 41.01 -10.65 -48.89
CA ASN A 83 40.75 -12.03 -49.30
C ASN A 83 40.86 -13.05 -48.14
N LYS A 84 41.32 -12.62 -46.97
CA LYS A 84 41.44 -13.44 -45.75
C LYS A 84 40.64 -12.84 -44.60
N ALA A 85 39.71 -11.92 -44.88
CA ALA A 85 38.98 -11.19 -43.87
C ALA A 85 38.20 -12.15 -42.95
N THR A 86 38.08 -11.76 -41.67
CA THR A 86 37.42 -12.57 -40.64
C THR A 86 36.50 -11.73 -39.75
N THR A 87 35.63 -12.40 -39.01
CA THR A 87 34.69 -11.79 -38.07
C THR A 87 35.12 -12.04 -36.63
N MET A 88 34.75 -11.14 -35.73
CA MET A 88 35.21 -11.18 -34.34
C MET A 88 34.44 -12.22 -33.54
N VAL A 89 33.12 -12.29 -33.70
CA VAL A 89 32.26 -13.07 -32.79
C VAL A 89 32.51 -14.58 -32.85
N PRO A 90 32.71 -15.23 -34.01
CA PRO A 90 33.06 -16.65 -34.05
C PRO A 90 34.37 -16.97 -33.31
N ILE A 91 35.36 -16.06 -33.38
CA ILE A 91 36.64 -16.22 -32.68
C ILE A 91 36.44 -16.00 -31.17
N LEU A 92 35.74 -14.93 -30.79
CA LEU A 92 35.45 -14.62 -29.37
C LEU A 92 34.66 -15.74 -28.67
N THR A 93 33.82 -16.46 -29.41
CA THR A 93 32.93 -17.49 -28.87
C THR A 93 33.41 -18.91 -29.13
N GLU A 94 34.58 -19.07 -29.76
CA GLU A 94 35.20 -20.37 -30.03
C GLU A 94 35.29 -21.20 -28.74
N LYS A 95 34.90 -22.48 -28.82
CA LYS A 95 34.88 -23.40 -27.66
C LYS A 95 34.13 -22.85 -26.43
N LYS A 96 33.11 -22.01 -26.64
CA LYS A 96 32.31 -21.35 -25.59
C LYS A 96 33.14 -20.48 -24.65
N ARG A 97 34.25 -19.92 -25.16
CA ARG A 97 35.20 -19.12 -24.38
C ARG A 97 34.57 -17.88 -23.74
N PHE A 98 33.69 -17.20 -24.45
CA PHE A 98 32.89 -16.08 -23.92
C PHE A 98 31.39 -16.35 -24.05
N ASN A 99 30.67 -16.09 -22.97
CA ASN A 99 29.21 -16.10 -22.92
C ASN A 99 28.64 -14.72 -23.29
N ALA A 100 27.30 -14.60 -23.36
CA ALA A 100 26.66 -13.34 -23.74
C ALA A 100 27.05 -12.14 -22.83
N ASP A 101 27.19 -12.36 -21.52
CA ASP A 101 27.56 -11.28 -20.58
C ASP A 101 29.02 -10.83 -20.77
N ALA A 102 29.91 -11.76 -21.07
CA ALA A 102 31.29 -11.49 -21.45
C ALA A 102 31.38 -10.64 -22.72
N LEU A 103 30.64 -11.04 -23.75
CA LEU A 103 30.59 -10.33 -25.03
C LEU A 103 30.01 -8.92 -24.87
N TYR A 104 29.00 -8.75 -24.01
CA TYR A 104 28.45 -7.43 -23.68
C TYR A 104 29.50 -6.53 -23.03
N LYS A 105 30.32 -7.05 -22.10
CA LYS A 105 31.40 -6.29 -21.47
C LYS A 105 32.46 -5.85 -22.48
N ILE A 106 32.84 -6.73 -23.40
CA ILE A 106 33.79 -6.42 -24.48
C ILE A 106 33.22 -5.31 -25.36
N LEU A 107 31.98 -5.46 -25.84
CA LEU A 107 31.32 -4.45 -26.67
C LEU A 107 31.22 -3.09 -25.96
N LYS A 108 30.86 -3.09 -24.67
CA LYS A 108 30.80 -1.86 -23.87
C LYS A 108 32.17 -1.18 -23.81
N ALA A 109 33.24 -1.94 -23.61
CA ALA A 109 34.59 -1.42 -23.61
C ALA A 109 34.98 -0.83 -24.99
N VAL A 110 34.64 -1.52 -26.08
CA VAL A 110 34.87 -1.06 -27.46
C VAL A 110 34.17 0.28 -27.72
N LYS A 111 32.92 0.44 -27.25
CA LYS A 111 32.15 1.70 -27.36
C LYS A 111 32.74 2.85 -26.55
N MET A 112 33.47 2.57 -25.47
CA MET A 112 34.11 3.58 -24.62
C MET A 112 35.48 4.01 -25.14
N THR A 113 36.13 3.20 -25.98
CA THR A 113 37.32 3.62 -26.72
C THR A 113 36.96 4.68 -27.78
N SER A 114 37.90 5.59 -28.05
CA SER A 114 37.88 6.73 -29.00
C SER A 114 36.94 6.66 -30.22
N GLU A 115 36.59 7.81 -30.79
CA GLU A 115 35.78 8.01 -32.03
C GLU A 115 35.98 6.95 -33.15
N ASN A 116 37.24 6.55 -33.41
CA ASN A 116 37.61 5.58 -34.44
C ASN A 116 37.05 4.15 -34.24
N THR A 117 36.51 3.81 -33.06
CA THR A 117 35.91 2.48 -32.80
C THR A 117 34.39 2.45 -32.96
N LYS A 118 33.73 3.57 -33.34
CA LYS A 118 32.27 3.58 -33.57
C LYS A 118 31.84 2.57 -34.63
N ASN A 119 32.54 2.50 -35.76
CA ASN A 119 32.25 1.55 -36.84
C ASN A 119 32.49 0.10 -36.38
N ILE A 120 33.54 -0.12 -35.59
CA ILE A 120 33.86 -1.43 -35.01
C ILE A 120 32.75 -1.88 -34.05
N ALA A 121 32.27 -0.99 -33.19
CA ALA A 121 31.17 -1.26 -32.27
C ALA A 121 29.88 -1.63 -33.02
N THR A 122 29.51 -0.85 -34.04
CA THR A 122 28.33 -1.12 -34.88
C THR A 122 28.42 -2.48 -35.59
N ARG A 123 29.61 -2.83 -36.11
CA ARG A 123 29.82 -4.14 -36.73
C ARG A 123 29.74 -5.27 -35.69
N LEU A 124 30.38 -5.10 -34.54
CA LEU A 124 30.35 -6.07 -33.45
C LEU A 124 28.92 -6.28 -32.90
N GLU A 125 28.10 -5.23 -32.78
CA GLU A 125 26.67 -5.35 -32.46
C GLU A 125 25.94 -6.25 -33.45
N THR A 126 26.17 -6.05 -34.75
CA THR A 126 25.52 -6.81 -35.82
C THR A 126 25.95 -8.28 -35.78
N GLU A 127 27.25 -8.54 -35.63
CA GLU A 127 27.79 -9.90 -35.48
C GLU A 127 27.22 -10.59 -34.23
N LEU A 128 27.06 -9.88 -33.11
CA LEU A 128 26.49 -10.42 -31.87
C LEU A 128 25.00 -10.72 -32.00
N LEU A 129 24.25 -9.93 -32.75
CA LEU A 129 22.86 -10.23 -33.08
C LEU A 129 22.74 -11.50 -33.93
N GLN A 130 23.56 -11.65 -34.97
CA GLN A 130 23.59 -12.87 -35.80
C GLN A 130 23.99 -14.10 -34.98
N TRP A 131 25.00 -13.98 -34.12
CA TRP A 131 25.39 -15.03 -33.20
C TRP A 131 24.27 -15.40 -32.22
N SER A 132 23.51 -14.42 -31.73
CA SER A 132 22.35 -14.66 -30.87
C SER A 132 21.28 -15.49 -31.59
N MET A 133 21.03 -15.18 -32.87
CA MET A 133 20.11 -15.95 -33.72
C MET A 133 20.55 -17.41 -33.88
N ALA A 134 21.84 -17.63 -34.14
CA ALA A 134 22.41 -18.96 -34.34
C ALA A 134 22.42 -19.81 -33.06
N THR A 135 22.61 -19.17 -31.91
CA THR A 135 22.73 -19.85 -30.60
C THR A 135 21.43 -19.94 -29.81
N GLY A 136 20.35 -19.31 -30.27
CA GLY A 136 19.08 -19.25 -29.54
C GLY A 136 19.15 -18.40 -28.26
N THR A 137 19.98 -17.34 -28.25
CA THR A 137 20.09 -16.44 -27.10
C THR A 137 18.84 -15.58 -26.94
N SER A 138 18.16 -15.63 -25.78
CA SER A 138 16.85 -14.96 -25.62
C SER A 138 16.82 -13.50 -26.11
N PRO A 139 15.70 -13.04 -26.71
CA PRO A 139 15.56 -11.67 -27.22
C PRO A 139 15.96 -10.60 -26.21
N THR A 140 15.64 -10.77 -24.91
CA THR A 140 16.04 -9.85 -23.83
C THR A 140 17.55 -9.74 -23.66
N LYS A 141 18.30 -10.85 -23.79
CA LYS A 141 19.77 -10.84 -23.74
C LYS A 141 20.37 -10.24 -25.00
N ALA A 142 19.83 -10.59 -26.17
CA ALA A 142 20.27 -10.05 -27.45
C ALA A 142 20.06 -8.53 -27.55
N LEU A 143 18.96 -8.02 -26.98
CA LEU A 143 18.65 -6.59 -26.94
C LEU A 143 19.78 -5.79 -26.28
N LYS A 144 20.40 -6.32 -25.22
CA LYS A 144 21.47 -5.65 -24.46
C LYS A 144 22.66 -5.22 -25.32
N PHE A 145 22.94 -5.89 -26.43
CA PHE A 145 24.13 -5.59 -27.23
C PHE A 145 24.08 -4.19 -27.84
N PHE A 146 22.95 -3.79 -28.40
CA PHE A 146 22.82 -2.52 -29.11
C PHE A 146 21.89 -1.52 -28.39
N ALA A 147 21.04 -1.99 -27.48
CA ALA A 147 20.09 -1.18 -26.75
C ALA A 147 20.75 0.02 -26.03
N PRO A 148 20.26 1.26 -26.23
CA PRO A 148 20.70 2.39 -25.44
C PRO A 148 20.26 2.24 -23.98
N LYS A 149 20.97 2.92 -23.06
CA LYS A 149 20.57 2.95 -21.64
C LYS A 149 19.28 3.75 -21.45
N GLU A 150 19.17 4.88 -22.14
CA GLU A 150 18.00 5.75 -22.11
C GLU A 150 17.15 5.46 -23.34
N LEU A 151 15.89 5.07 -23.10
CA LEU A 151 14.97 4.68 -24.15
C LEU A 151 14.29 5.93 -24.74
N ASN A 152 14.41 6.10 -26.05
CA ASN A 152 13.69 7.10 -26.84
C ASN A 152 13.31 6.53 -28.22
N GLU A 153 12.54 7.31 -28.97
CA GLU A 153 11.93 6.90 -30.24
C GLU A 153 12.95 6.58 -31.35
N ARG A 154 14.18 7.08 -31.22
CA ARG A 154 15.26 6.80 -32.18
C ARG A 154 15.66 5.33 -32.21
N LEU A 155 15.36 4.57 -31.15
CA LEU A 155 15.57 3.12 -31.14
C LEU A 155 14.89 2.44 -32.35
N LEU A 156 13.67 2.86 -32.72
CA LEU A 156 12.94 2.28 -33.84
C LEU A 156 13.58 2.58 -35.20
N GLN A 157 14.49 3.55 -35.26
CA GLN A 157 15.21 3.94 -36.47
C GLN A 157 16.57 3.23 -36.58
N MET A 158 17.03 2.55 -35.53
CA MET A 158 18.31 1.85 -35.53
C MET A 158 18.23 0.59 -36.42
N PRO A 159 19.16 0.39 -37.38
CA PRO A 159 19.21 -0.83 -38.19
C PRO A 159 19.30 -2.11 -37.35
N GLN A 160 20.07 -2.07 -36.25
CA GLN A 160 20.22 -3.16 -35.29
C GLN A 160 18.88 -3.53 -34.63
N PHE A 161 18.02 -2.54 -34.36
CA PHE A 161 16.69 -2.78 -33.80
C PHE A 161 15.79 -3.50 -34.80
N ALA A 162 15.83 -3.15 -36.09
CA ALA A 162 15.08 -3.86 -37.13
C ALA A 162 15.52 -5.33 -37.25
N ILE A 163 16.84 -5.58 -37.20
CA ILE A 163 17.43 -6.93 -37.20
C ILE A 163 16.95 -7.71 -35.96
N TRP A 164 17.03 -7.10 -34.79
CA TRP A 164 16.62 -7.71 -33.53
C TRP A 164 15.10 -7.96 -33.46
N LEU A 165 14.27 -7.05 -33.98
CA LEU A 165 12.82 -7.21 -34.01
C LEU A 165 12.41 -8.39 -34.89
N LYS A 166 13.05 -8.55 -36.05
CA LYS A 166 12.89 -9.74 -36.89
C LYS A 166 13.28 -11.00 -36.14
N TYR A 167 14.45 -11.00 -35.49
CA TYR A 167 14.89 -12.12 -34.69
C TYR A 167 13.90 -12.50 -33.58
N ALA A 168 13.42 -11.53 -32.80
CA ALA A 168 12.47 -11.80 -31.72
C ALA A 168 11.18 -12.45 -32.25
N ASN A 169 10.68 -12.01 -33.41
CA ASN A 169 9.52 -12.63 -34.06
C ASN A 169 9.80 -14.08 -34.51
N ASP A 170 10.96 -14.33 -35.12
CA ASP A 170 11.37 -15.67 -35.54
C ASP A 170 11.61 -16.59 -34.33
N PHE A 171 12.15 -16.04 -33.24
CA PHE A 171 12.37 -16.74 -31.98
C PHE A 171 11.03 -17.13 -31.33
N LYS A 172 10.05 -16.21 -31.28
CA LYS A 172 8.69 -16.47 -30.81
C LYS A 172 8.03 -17.62 -31.56
N ALA A 173 8.19 -17.70 -32.88
CA ALA A 173 7.63 -18.77 -33.68
C ALA A 173 8.22 -20.16 -33.34
N LYS A 174 9.49 -20.21 -32.90
CA LYS A 174 10.19 -21.46 -32.56
C LYS A 174 10.11 -21.85 -31.09
N HIS A 175 9.87 -20.88 -30.20
CA HIS A 175 9.87 -21.06 -28.75
C HIS A 175 8.66 -20.36 -28.11
N PRO A 176 7.45 -20.94 -28.18
CA PRO A 176 6.27 -20.34 -27.56
C PRO A 176 6.43 -20.30 -26.02
N GLY A 177 6.46 -19.08 -25.43
CA GLY A 177 6.65 -18.84 -23.98
C GLY A 177 6.94 -17.37 -23.63
N ASN A 178 6.97 -17.04 -22.33
CA ASN A 178 6.92 -15.65 -21.79
C ASN A 178 8.12 -14.72 -22.09
N ASP A 179 9.21 -15.22 -22.68
CA ASP A 179 10.40 -14.41 -23.04
C ASP A 179 10.60 -14.26 -24.55
N ALA A 180 9.64 -14.72 -25.36
CA ALA A 180 9.89 -14.90 -26.79
C ALA A 180 9.48 -13.71 -27.66
N ALA A 181 8.53 -12.88 -27.21
CA ALA A 181 8.05 -11.73 -27.98
C ALA A 181 8.93 -10.48 -27.77
N ALA A 182 9.10 -9.68 -28.83
CA ALA A 182 9.89 -8.45 -28.79
C ALA A 182 9.42 -7.50 -27.67
N ILE A 183 8.11 -7.28 -27.56
CA ILE A 183 7.55 -6.38 -26.55
C ILE A 183 7.79 -6.87 -25.12
N LEU A 184 7.78 -8.18 -24.89
CA LEU A 184 8.02 -8.77 -23.57
C LEU A 184 9.48 -8.54 -23.15
N ALA A 185 10.41 -8.71 -24.10
CA ALA A 185 11.82 -8.42 -23.89
C ALA A 185 12.07 -6.92 -23.64
N MET A 186 11.38 -6.02 -24.35
CA MET A 186 11.45 -4.58 -24.08
C MET A 186 10.91 -4.22 -22.69
N LEU A 187 9.80 -4.84 -22.28
CA LEU A 187 9.23 -4.65 -20.95
C LEU A 187 10.18 -5.10 -19.84
N ASP A 188 10.87 -6.23 -20.00
CA ASP A 188 11.86 -6.69 -19.03
C ASP A 188 13.10 -5.80 -18.97
N PHE A 189 13.53 -5.27 -20.12
CA PHE A 189 14.75 -4.50 -20.20
C PHE A 189 14.58 -3.04 -19.76
N TYR A 190 13.47 -2.39 -20.13
CA TYR A 190 13.25 -0.96 -19.91
C TYR A 190 12.12 -0.63 -18.94
N GLY A 191 11.21 -1.58 -18.65
CA GLY A 191 10.01 -1.35 -17.86
C GLY A 191 8.85 -0.71 -18.64
N GLY A 192 7.64 -0.86 -18.11
CA GLY A 192 6.40 -0.47 -18.78
C GLY A 192 6.28 1.02 -19.11
N LYS A 193 6.62 1.91 -18.17
CA LYS A 193 6.50 3.37 -18.35
C LYS A 193 7.40 3.88 -19.48
N ALA A 194 8.66 3.44 -19.51
CA ALA A 194 9.63 3.86 -20.53
C ALA A 194 9.21 3.37 -21.93
N VAL A 195 8.81 2.09 -22.04
CA VAL A 195 8.35 1.51 -23.31
C VAL A 195 7.09 2.22 -23.81
N PHE A 196 6.10 2.43 -22.94
CA PHE A 196 4.86 3.12 -23.32
C PHE A 196 5.14 4.55 -23.83
N ASN A 197 5.90 5.35 -23.08
CA ASN A 197 6.20 6.72 -23.44
C ASN A 197 7.00 6.82 -24.75
N MET A 198 7.98 5.95 -24.96
CA MET A 198 8.75 5.92 -26.19
C MET A 198 7.86 5.59 -27.39
N LEU A 199 6.95 4.61 -27.27
CA LEU A 199 6.03 4.23 -28.34
C LEU A 199 5.00 5.33 -28.63
N GLU A 200 4.49 6.02 -27.62
CA GLU A 200 3.61 7.18 -27.78
C GLU A 200 4.28 8.31 -28.58
N THR A 201 5.55 8.57 -28.33
CA THR A 201 6.33 9.56 -29.10
C THR A 201 6.58 9.06 -30.52
N ALA A 202 6.99 7.81 -30.68
CA ALA A 202 7.26 7.21 -31.99
C ALA A 202 6.00 7.14 -32.88
N ALA A 203 4.82 6.88 -32.30
CA ALA A 203 3.56 6.84 -33.05
C ALA A 203 3.18 8.18 -33.71
N LYS A 204 3.74 9.29 -33.22
CA LYS A 204 3.54 10.65 -33.77
C LYS A 204 4.49 10.98 -34.91
N ILE A 205 5.54 10.18 -35.12
CA ILE A 205 6.55 10.42 -36.16
C ILE A 205 6.27 9.54 -37.36
N SER A 206 6.11 10.14 -38.54
CA SER A 206 5.71 9.43 -39.77
C SER A 206 6.61 8.22 -40.11
N SER A 207 7.92 8.30 -39.89
CA SER A 207 8.87 7.22 -40.21
C SER A 207 8.80 6.02 -39.27
N THR A 208 8.36 6.20 -38.02
CA THR A 208 8.28 5.13 -37.02
C THR A 208 6.86 4.72 -36.67
N LYS A 209 5.86 5.49 -37.11
CA LYS A 209 4.42 5.32 -36.80
C LYS A 209 3.94 3.87 -36.97
N THR A 210 4.20 3.24 -38.11
CA THR A 210 3.71 1.89 -38.39
C THR A 210 4.27 0.84 -37.43
N VAL A 211 5.56 0.91 -37.10
CA VAL A 211 6.19 -0.03 -36.16
C VAL A 211 5.74 0.28 -34.74
N ALA A 212 5.63 1.57 -34.39
CA ALA A 212 5.18 2.00 -33.08
C ALA A 212 3.75 1.55 -32.78
N THR A 213 2.79 1.77 -33.69
CA THR A 213 1.40 1.35 -33.47
C THR A 213 1.25 -0.16 -33.35
N LYS A 214 2.02 -0.94 -34.12
CA LYS A 214 2.07 -2.39 -33.98
C LYS A 214 2.58 -2.80 -32.59
N LEU A 215 3.69 -2.22 -32.15
CA LEU A 215 4.25 -2.49 -30.81
C LEU A 215 3.34 -1.99 -29.67
N GLN A 216 2.55 -0.93 -29.88
CA GLN A 216 1.55 -0.48 -28.91
C GLN A 216 0.44 -1.53 -28.73
N ILE A 217 -0.03 -2.17 -29.80
CA ILE A 217 -1.01 -3.26 -29.70
C ILE A 217 -0.39 -4.43 -28.91
N GLU A 218 0.83 -4.83 -29.29
CA GLU A 218 1.54 -5.90 -28.59
C GLU A 218 1.83 -5.56 -27.12
N LEU A 219 1.97 -4.28 -26.75
CA LEU A 219 2.21 -3.84 -25.38
C LEU A 219 1.05 -4.17 -24.45
N TRP A 220 -0.19 -3.95 -24.90
CA TRP A 220 -1.38 -4.28 -24.11
C TRP A 220 -1.48 -5.78 -23.86
N ASP A 221 -1.29 -6.58 -24.91
CA ASP A 221 -1.25 -8.05 -24.81
C ASP A 221 -0.08 -8.52 -23.93
N GLY A 222 1.06 -7.85 -24.03
CA GLY A 222 2.25 -8.12 -23.22
C GLY A 222 2.01 -7.89 -21.74
N TRP A 223 1.31 -6.80 -21.38
CA TRP A 223 0.90 -6.56 -20.00
C TRP A 223 -0.09 -7.60 -19.49
N LEU A 224 -1.04 -8.06 -20.31
CA LEU A 224 -1.95 -9.15 -19.92
C LEU A 224 -1.21 -10.48 -19.73
N THR A 225 -0.33 -10.84 -20.68
CA THR A 225 0.50 -12.05 -20.64
C THR A 225 1.36 -12.12 -19.39
N LYS A 226 1.97 -10.98 -18.99
CA LYS A 226 2.77 -10.86 -17.77
C LYS A 226 1.94 -10.74 -16.50
N LYS A 227 0.61 -10.71 -16.61
CA LYS A 227 -0.31 -10.43 -15.49
C LYS A 227 0.10 -9.17 -14.73
N THR A 228 0.52 -8.14 -15.46
CA THR A 228 0.93 -6.86 -14.89
C THR A 228 -0.25 -6.29 -14.11
N LEU A 229 -0.08 -6.05 -12.80
CA LEU A 229 -1.20 -5.53 -12.01
C LEU A 229 -1.67 -4.17 -12.57
N PRO A 230 -2.98 -3.90 -12.62
CA PRO A 230 -3.55 -2.64 -13.12
C PRO A 230 -2.90 -1.39 -12.52
N ARG A 231 -2.43 -1.42 -11.27
CA ARG A 231 -1.72 -0.29 -10.66
C ARG A 231 -0.40 0.08 -11.36
N TYR A 232 0.33 -0.90 -11.91
CA TYR A 232 1.57 -0.63 -12.64
C TYR A 232 1.28 -0.10 -14.04
N VAL A 233 0.20 -0.55 -14.68
CA VAL A 233 -0.27 0.03 -15.94
C VAL A 233 -0.76 1.47 -15.73
N PHE A 234 -1.45 1.75 -14.61
CA PHE A 234 -1.85 3.11 -14.23
C PHE A 234 -0.65 4.07 -14.18
N GLN A 235 0.45 3.63 -13.54
CA GLN A 235 1.71 4.38 -13.47
C GLN A 235 2.43 4.48 -14.83
N ALA A 236 2.39 3.43 -15.65
CA ALA A 236 2.96 3.46 -16.99
C ALA A 236 2.28 4.50 -17.89
N LEU A 237 0.99 4.73 -17.67
CA LEU A 237 0.19 5.75 -18.35
C LEU A 237 0.33 7.15 -17.73
N ALA A 238 1.14 7.30 -16.67
CA ALA A 238 1.32 8.52 -15.88
C ALA A 238 0.00 9.07 -15.32
N LEU A 239 -0.95 8.19 -15.01
CA LEU A 239 -2.23 8.60 -14.41
C LEU A 239 -2.09 8.94 -12.93
N ASP A 240 -1.06 8.43 -12.25
CA ASP A 240 -0.67 8.80 -10.89
C ASP A 240 -0.10 10.22 -10.79
N GLU A 241 0.47 10.72 -11.88
CA GLU A 241 1.05 12.06 -11.99
C GLU A 241 0.03 13.10 -12.52
N ALA A 242 -1.18 12.68 -12.90
CA ALA A 242 -2.18 13.54 -13.54
C ALA A 242 -2.89 14.51 -12.57
N GLY A 243 -2.72 14.29 -11.25
CA GLY A 243 -3.31 15.15 -10.21
C GLY A 243 -4.83 15.33 -10.39
N ASP A 244 -5.30 16.57 -10.39
CA ASP A 244 -6.72 16.94 -10.51
C ASP A 244 -7.31 16.61 -11.89
N THR A 245 -6.47 16.41 -12.91
CA THR A 245 -6.88 16.22 -14.30
C THR A 245 -7.07 14.76 -14.70
N VAL A 246 -6.92 13.81 -13.76
CA VAL A 246 -6.95 12.37 -14.03
C VAL A 246 -8.23 11.90 -14.73
N PHE A 247 -9.38 12.48 -14.38
CA PHE A 247 -10.67 12.15 -14.99
C PHE A 247 -10.82 12.65 -16.43
N SER A 248 -10.15 13.76 -16.77
CA SER A 248 -10.12 14.31 -18.13
C SER A 248 -8.96 13.74 -18.96
N ASN A 249 -8.08 12.94 -18.37
CA ASN A 249 -6.96 12.34 -19.07
C ASN A 249 -7.46 11.20 -19.98
N PRO A 250 -7.26 11.27 -21.31
CA PRO A 250 -7.77 10.27 -22.25
C PRO A 250 -7.21 8.86 -22.00
N LYS A 251 -6.05 8.74 -21.34
CA LYS A 251 -5.45 7.45 -20.99
C LYS A 251 -6.21 6.72 -19.88
N LEU A 252 -7.09 7.41 -19.13
CA LEU A 252 -7.91 6.78 -18.10
C LEU A 252 -8.82 5.70 -18.70
N SER A 253 -9.45 5.98 -19.85
CA SER A 253 -10.30 5.00 -20.55
C SER A 253 -9.50 3.78 -21.02
N MET A 254 -8.26 3.97 -21.47
CA MET A 254 -7.37 2.86 -21.84
C MET A 254 -7.06 1.98 -20.63
N TRP A 255 -6.76 2.60 -19.49
CA TRP A 255 -6.52 1.90 -18.24
C TRP A 255 -7.74 1.13 -17.73
N ILE A 256 -8.94 1.72 -17.81
CA ILE A 256 -10.19 1.06 -17.41
C ILE A 256 -10.45 -0.18 -18.27
N ASN A 257 -10.24 -0.08 -19.58
CA ASN A 257 -10.36 -1.22 -20.49
C ASN A 257 -9.37 -2.33 -20.10
N TYR A 258 -8.12 -1.97 -19.80
CA TYR A 258 -7.12 -2.92 -19.32
C TYR A 258 -7.55 -3.59 -18.00
N LEU A 259 -8.01 -2.83 -17.01
CA LEU A 259 -8.52 -3.37 -15.73
C LEU A 259 -9.64 -4.38 -15.96
N ASN A 260 -10.58 -4.08 -16.87
CA ASN A 260 -11.69 -4.98 -17.19
C ASN A 260 -11.20 -6.28 -17.85
N MET A 261 -10.25 -6.19 -18.80
CA MET A 261 -9.63 -7.37 -19.43
C MET A 261 -8.85 -8.21 -18.42
N PHE A 262 -8.00 -7.56 -17.61
CA PHE A 262 -7.25 -8.22 -16.54
C PHE A 262 -8.18 -9.00 -15.58
N ASN A 263 -9.27 -8.37 -15.13
CA ASN A 263 -10.24 -8.99 -14.23
C ASN A 263 -11.05 -10.12 -14.87
N LYS A 264 -11.26 -10.06 -16.19
CA LYS A 264 -11.92 -11.13 -16.96
C LYS A 264 -11.01 -12.36 -17.06
N GLU A 265 -9.72 -12.15 -17.30
CA GLU A 265 -8.73 -13.23 -17.41
C GLU A 265 -8.27 -13.78 -16.06
N ASN A 266 -8.42 -13.00 -14.98
CA ASN A 266 -7.98 -13.37 -13.62
C ASN A 266 -9.15 -13.33 -12.63
N PRO A 267 -10.20 -14.15 -12.79
CA PRO A 267 -11.42 -14.05 -12.00
C PRO A 267 -11.23 -14.33 -10.50
N ALA A 268 -10.22 -15.11 -10.12
CA ALA A 268 -9.88 -15.40 -8.72
C ALA A 268 -9.12 -14.25 -8.03
N SER A 269 -8.49 -13.36 -8.80
CA SER A 269 -7.63 -12.28 -8.29
C SER A 269 -8.05 -10.94 -8.89
N LYS A 270 -9.37 -10.68 -8.91
CA LYS A 270 -9.92 -9.42 -9.44
C LYS A 270 -9.41 -8.24 -8.64
N GLU A 271 -8.94 -7.24 -9.35
CA GLU A 271 -8.54 -5.95 -8.81
C GLU A 271 -9.70 -4.96 -8.82
N ARG A 272 -9.77 -4.16 -7.75
CA ARG A 272 -10.73 -3.05 -7.65
C ARG A 272 -10.17 -1.83 -8.38
N MET A 273 -11.06 -1.00 -8.92
CA MET A 273 -10.64 0.24 -9.57
C MET A 273 -9.95 1.17 -8.58
N VAL A 274 -10.49 1.25 -7.36
CA VAL A 274 -9.94 2.09 -6.28
C VAL A 274 -8.52 1.69 -5.88
N SER A 275 -8.08 0.44 -6.12
CA SER A 275 -6.72 -0.04 -5.78
C SER A 275 -5.63 0.83 -6.43
N SER A 276 -5.82 1.26 -7.68
CA SER A 276 -4.84 2.10 -8.38
C SER A 276 -4.87 3.57 -7.94
N PHE A 277 -6.00 4.03 -7.40
CA PHE A 277 -6.13 5.39 -6.87
C PHE A 277 -5.62 5.49 -5.43
N HIS A 278 -5.79 4.44 -4.62
CA HIS A 278 -5.49 4.44 -3.19
C HIS A 278 -4.04 4.78 -2.85
N ASN A 279 -3.08 4.36 -3.68
CA ASN A 279 -1.65 4.55 -3.43
C ASN A 279 -1.11 5.88 -3.96
N ASN A 280 -1.84 6.53 -4.88
CA ASN A 280 -1.35 7.71 -5.60
C ASN A 280 -2.13 8.99 -5.23
N TYR A 281 -3.34 8.84 -4.68
CA TYR A 281 -4.19 9.95 -4.26
C TYR A 281 -4.54 9.82 -2.77
N TYR A 282 -3.90 10.65 -1.95
CA TYR A 282 -4.22 10.74 -0.52
C TYR A 282 -5.72 10.99 -0.28
N THR A 283 -6.23 10.58 0.88
CA THR A 283 -7.68 10.49 1.12
C THR A 283 -8.43 11.80 0.82
N GLU A 284 -7.92 12.95 1.26
CA GLU A 284 -8.52 14.25 0.96
C GLU A 284 -8.58 14.54 -0.54
N HIS A 285 -7.45 14.37 -1.22
CA HIS A 285 -7.32 14.63 -2.63
C HIS A 285 -8.29 13.75 -3.43
N PHE A 286 -8.37 12.46 -3.10
CA PHE A 286 -9.32 11.52 -3.68
C PHE A 286 -10.78 12.00 -3.55
N TRP A 287 -11.21 12.44 -2.36
CA TRP A 287 -12.58 12.91 -2.16
C TRP A 287 -12.86 14.17 -2.95
N ARG A 288 -11.93 15.12 -3.00
CA ARG A 288 -12.04 16.36 -3.80
C ARG A 288 -12.21 16.06 -5.30
N ILE A 289 -11.30 15.30 -5.90
CA ILE A 289 -11.35 15.02 -7.35
C ILE A 289 -12.59 14.21 -7.73
N THR A 290 -13.02 13.27 -6.87
CA THR A 290 -14.24 12.49 -7.12
C THR A 290 -15.51 13.31 -6.90
N SER A 291 -15.52 14.31 -6.00
CA SER A 291 -16.66 15.25 -5.85
C SER A 291 -16.84 16.00 -7.16
N MET A 292 -15.77 16.61 -7.67
CA MET A 292 -15.80 17.37 -8.91
C MET A 292 -16.28 16.50 -10.08
N ALA A 293 -15.68 15.31 -10.24
CA ALA A 293 -16.02 14.40 -11.33
C ALA A 293 -17.44 13.83 -11.25
N MET A 294 -18.07 13.76 -10.06
CA MET A 294 -19.45 13.31 -9.92
C MET A 294 -20.49 14.27 -10.53
N TYR A 295 -20.13 15.55 -10.68
CA TYR A 295 -20.97 16.59 -11.30
C TYR A 295 -20.52 16.92 -12.73
N ASP A 296 -19.64 16.10 -13.32
CA ASP A 296 -19.20 16.27 -14.69
C ASP A 296 -20.38 16.08 -15.67
N ALA A 297 -20.37 16.86 -16.76
CA ALA A 297 -21.36 16.75 -17.82
C ALA A 297 -21.30 15.38 -18.53
N ASP A 298 -20.11 14.78 -18.61
CA ASP A 298 -19.93 13.42 -19.09
C ASP A 298 -20.41 12.39 -18.05
N LYS A 299 -21.51 11.71 -18.38
CA LYS A 299 -22.10 10.68 -17.51
C LYS A 299 -21.15 9.51 -17.26
N GLY A 300 -20.24 9.21 -18.18
CA GLY A 300 -19.22 8.16 -18.01
C GLY A 300 -18.30 8.47 -16.84
N THR A 301 -17.72 9.66 -16.86
CA THR A 301 -16.86 10.23 -15.81
C THR A 301 -17.57 10.28 -14.46
N ALA A 302 -18.81 10.78 -14.43
CA ALA A 302 -19.61 10.81 -13.21
C ALA A 302 -19.85 9.41 -12.62
N ASN A 303 -20.09 8.40 -13.46
CA ASN A 303 -20.27 7.01 -13.02
C ASN A 303 -18.97 6.38 -12.50
N ILE A 304 -17.82 6.68 -13.11
CA ILE A 304 -16.51 6.23 -12.63
C ILE A 304 -16.24 6.80 -11.23
N ALA A 305 -16.48 8.10 -11.03
CA ALA A 305 -16.30 8.74 -9.73
C ALA A 305 -17.20 8.14 -8.64
N LYS A 306 -18.48 7.89 -8.95
CA LYS A 306 -19.43 7.20 -8.05
C LYS A 306 -18.93 5.80 -7.69
N ARG A 307 -18.46 5.03 -8.68
CA ARG A 307 -17.91 3.68 -8.46
C ARG A 307 -16.68 3.71 -7.55
N LEU A 308 -15.73 4.61 -7.80
CA LEU A 308 -14.53 4.75 -6.99
C LEU A 308 -14.86 5.03 -5.52
N ARG A 309 -15.80 5.95 -5.26
CA ARG A 309 -16.27 6.25 -3.89
C ARG A 309 -16.93 5.04 -3.23
N ALA A 310 -17.81 4.35 -3.95
CA ALA A 310 -18.47 3.15 -3.45
C ALA A 310 -17.46 2.05 -3.10
N GLU A 311 -16.47 1.79 -3.96
CA GLU A 311 -15.41 0.81 -3.69
C GLU A 311 -14.54 1.19 -2.48
N LYS A 312 -14.28 2.49 -2.27
CA LYS A 312 -13.53 2.98 -1.09
C LYS A 312 -14.31 2.75 0.21
N ILE A 313 -15.60 3.10 0.22
CA ILE A 313 -16.51 2.92 1.36
C ILE A 313 -16.66 1.43 1.70
N ASP A 314 -16.85 0.57 0.68
CA ASP A 314 -16.91 -0.88 0.88
C ASP A 314 -15.59 -1.45 1.43
N GLY A 315 -14.45 -0.90 1.00
CA GLY A 315 -13.13 -1.24 1.54
C GLY A 315 -13.03 -0.95 3.03
N TRP A 316 -13.48 0.24 3.48
CA TRP A 316 -13.54 0.58 4.91
C TRP A 316 -14.49 -0.33 5.69
N LEU A 317 -15.68 -0.63 5.17
CA LEU A 317 -16.62 -1.55 5.81
C LEU A 317 -16.04 -2.96 5.95
N SER A 318 -15.38 -3.45 4.90
CA SER A 318 -14.79 -4.79 4.89
C SER A 318 -13.62 -4.94 5.87
N LYS A 319 -12.86 -3.85 6.08
CA LYS A 319 -11.79 -3.77 7.09
C LYS A 319 -12.28 -3.48 8.51
N LYS A 320 -13.60 -3.35 8.72
CA LYS A 320 -14.21 -2.95 10.01
C LYS A 320 -13.65 -1.64 10.55
N GLU A 321 -13.35 -0.68 9.67
CA GLU A 321 -12.89 0.64 10.11
C GLU A 321 -13.95 1.28 11.01
N SER A 322 -13.57 1.77 12.19
CA SER A 322 -14.58 2.35 13.10
C SER A 322 -15.18 3.62 12.49
N PRO A 323 -16.48 3.93 12.71
CA PRO A 323 -17.05 5.19 12.28
C PRO A 323 -16.27 6.40 12.77
N ARG A 324 -15.68 6.36 13.96
CA ARG A 324 -14.77 7.41 14.47
C ARG A 324 -13.52 7.58 13.60
N HIS A 325 -12.87 6.48 13.19
CA HIS A 325 -11.71 6.55 12.32
C HIS A 325 -12.09 7.09 10.94
N VAL A 326 -13.20 6.64 10.35
CA VAL A 326 -13.68 7.15 9.05
C VAL A 326 -14.05 8.64 9.13
N PHE A 327 -14.60 9.10 10.26
CA PHE A 327 -14.85 10.52 10.52
C PHE A 327 -13.56 11.35 10.43
N ALA A 328 -12.47 10.83 11.02
CA ALA A 328 -11.15 11.45 10.94
C ALA A 328 -10.56 11.41 9.53
N LEU A 329 -10.66 10.28 8.82
CA LEU A 329 -10.19 10.13 7.42
C LEU A 329 -10.89 11.08 6.44
N LEU A 330 -12.12 11.47 6.75
CA LEU A 330 -12.90 12.47 6.00
C LEU A 330 -12.65 13.91 6.46
N ASN A 331 -11.70 14.12 7.39
CA ASN A 331 -11.39 15.38 8.06
C ASN A 331 -12.58 16.10 8.69
N LEU A 332 -13.60 15.35 9.07
CA LEU A 332 -14.78 15.94 9.69
C LEU A 332 -14.48 16.51 11.06
N HIS A 333 -13.41 16.08 11.74
CA HIS A 333 -12.93 16.67 13.00
C HIS A 333 -12.36 18.10 12.86
N LYS A 334 -12.16 18.60 11.62
CA LYS A 334 -11.68 19.95 11.31
C LYS A 334 -12.72 20.80 10.58
N ALA A 335 -13.96 20.32 10.45
CA ALA A 335 -15.00 21.00 9.68
C ALA A 335 -15.67 22.17 10.44
N ASP A 336 -15.43 22.26 11.75
CA ASP A 336 -15.96 23.26 12.68
C ASP A 336 -17.43 23.61 12.43
N ALA A 337 -17.77 24.90 12.30
CA ALA A 337 -19.13 25.39 12.15
C ALA A 337 -19.87 24.81 10.92
N ASN A 338 -19.13 24.33 9.91
CA ASN A 338 -19.68 23.77 8.68
C ASN A 338 -19.81 22.24 8.72
N LEU A 339 -19.60 21.59 9.88
CA LEU A 339 -19.63 20.14 9.99
C LEU A 339 -20.89 19.51 9.37
N PHE A 340 -22.08 20.01 9.72
CA PHE A 340 -23.34 19.40 9.30
C PHE A 340 -23.76 19.78 7.87
N SER A 341 -23.19 20.84 7.30
CA SER A 341 -23.38 21.22 5.89
C SER A 341 -22.35 20.58 4.96
N ASN A 342 -21.28 19.96 5.51
CA ASN A 342 -20.22 19.32 4.73
C ASN A 342 -20.71 18.07 3.98
N GLU A 343 -20.39 17.95 2.68
CA GLU A 343 -20.71 16.77 1.86
C GLU A 343 -20.15 15.47 2.46
N ASN A 344 -18.93 15.53 3.02
CA ASN A 344 -18.30 14.38 3.67
C ASN A 344 -19.07 13.91 4.91
N PHE A 345 -19.82 14.79 5.58
CA PHE A 345 -20.65 14.39 6.72
C PHE A 345 -21.79 13.49 6.25
N ARG A 346 -22.38 13.77 5.08
CA ARG A 346 -23.43 12.91 4.48
C ARG A 346 -22.88 11.54 4.07
N ILE A 347 -21.65 11.52 3.53
CA ILE A 347 -20.94 10.27 3.22
C ILE A 347 -20.71 9.46 4.50
N TRP A 348 -20.26 10.13 5.56
CA TRP A 348 -19.99 9.50 6.84
C TRP A 348 -21.26 8.98 7.53
N THR A 349 -22.38 9.71 7.52
CA THR A 349 -23.63 9.23 8.11
C THR A 349 -24.14 7.97 7.43
N LYS A 350 -24.03 7.91 6.08
CA LYS A 350 -24.38 6.69 5.34
C LYS A 350 -23.45 5.53 5.73
N TYR A 351 -22.15 5.79 5.84
CA TYR A 351 -21.19 4.79 6.31
C TYR A 351 -21.52 4.28 7.71
N LEU A 352 -21.89 5.17 8.64
CA LEU A 352 -22.31 4.81 9.99
C LEU A 352 -23.52 3.87 9.99
N ASP A 353 -24.53 4.17 9.17
CA ASP A 353 -25.73 3.33 9.04
C ASP A 353 -25.38 1.94 8.50
N ASP A 354 -24.59 1.87 7.42
CA ASP A 354 -24.13 0.61 6.82
C ASP A 354 -23.24 -0.20 7.80
N PHE A 355 -22.37 0.49 8.56
CA PHE A 355 -21.52 -0.12 9.58
C PHE A 355 -22.34 -0.71 10.71
N ASN A 356 -23.28 0.06 11.28
CA ASN A 356 -24.15 -0.38 12.37
C ASN A 356 -25.06 -1.54 11.96
N LYS A 357 -25.52 -1.56 10.70
CA LYS A 357 -26.29 -2.67 10.13
C LYS A 357 -25.45 -3.93 10.00
N ARG A 358 -24.19 -3.81 9.58
CA ARG A 358 -23.29 -4.94 9.37
C ARG A 358 -22.66 -5.47 10.67
N TYR A 359 -22.47 -4.60 11.66
CA TYR A 359 -21.79 -4.89 12.92
C TYR A 359 -22.62 -4.44 14.14
N PRO A 360 -23.77 -5.10 14.41
CA PRO A 360 -24.71 -4.67 15.44
C PRO A 360 -24.13 -4.68 16.87
N ASP A 361 -23.17 -5.57 17.15
CA ASP A 361 -22.56 -5.72 18.48
C ASP A 361 -21.63 -4.56 18.87
N ILE A 362 -21.12 -3.83 17.89
CA ILE A 362 -20.20 -2.71 18.07
C ILE A 362 -20.77 -1.41 17.48
N LYS A 363 -22.09 -1.34 17.34
CA LYS A 363 -22.77 -0.18 16.78
C LYS A 363 -22.51 1.07 17.63
N THR A 364 -22.39 2.22 16.97
CA THR A 364 -22.27 3.53 17.61
C THR A 364 -23.31 4.49 17.03
N ASN A 365 -23.27 5.76 17.41
CA ASN A 365 -24.18 6.77 16.90
C ASN A 365 -23.45 8.08 16.66
N THR A 366 -24.15 9.01 16.00
CA THR A 366 -23.60 10.32 15.62
C THR A 366 -23.04 11.08 16.80
N ILE A 367 -23.79 11.17 17.91
CA ILE A 367 -23.36 11.99 19.05
C ILE A 367 -22.10 11.43 19.72
N GLN A 368 -21.98 10.10 19.83
CA GLN A 368 -20.78 9.45 20.39
C GLN A 368 -19.53 9.73 19.54
N THR A 369 -19.65 9.67 18.21
CA THR A 369 -18.49 9.94 17.34
C THR A 369 -18.10 11.42 17.40
N VAL A 370 -19.08 12.33 17.32
CA VAL A 370 -18.81 13.78 17.35
C VAL A 370 -18.21 14.20 18.69
N LEU A 371 -18.72 13.69 19.82
CA LEU A 371 -18.14 13.94 21.17
C LEU A 371 -16.71 13.42 21.30
N ALA A 372 -16.37 12.34 20.60
CA ALA A 372 -15.01 11.80 20.62
C ALA A 372 -14.04 12.57 19.70
N SER A 373 -14.55 13.53 18.91
CA SER A 373 -13.80 14.30 17.93
C SER A 373 -13.77 15.81 18.22
N TYR A 374 -14.68 16.32 19.05
CA TYR A 374 -14.80 17.73 19.40
C TYR A 374 -14.85 17.92 20.92
N SER A 375 -14.32 19.04 21.40
CA SER A 375 -14.55 19.49 22.78
C SER A 375 -16.05 19.76 23.00
N ASN A 376 -16.50 19.73 24.26
CA ASN A 376 -17.89 20.07 24.59
C ASN A 376 -18.23 21.49 24.15
N GLU A 377 -17.32 22.45 24.39
CA GLU A 377 -17.47 23.85 24.03
C GLU A 377 -17.59 24.05 22.51
N ASP A 378 -16.75 23.38 21.72
CA ASP A 378 -16.78 23.53 20.27
C ASP A 378 -18.00 22.85 19.66
N LEU A 379 -18.38 21.67 20.15
CA LEU A 379 -19.60 21.00 19.70
C LEU A 379 -20.84 21.86 19.96
N VAL A 380 -20.94 22.52 21.13
CA VAL A 380 -22.03 23.45 21.40
C VAL A 380 -22.06 24.59 20.40
N LYS A 381 -20.91 25.23 20.12
CA LYS A 381 -20.83 26.32 19.12
C LYS A 381 -21.30 25.84 17.75
N ILE A 382 -20.88 24.65 17.33
CA ILE A 382 -21.26 24.05 16.04
C ILE A 382 -22.77 23.79 15.99
N LEU A 383 -23.37 23.22 17.04
CA LEU A 383 -24.81 22.98 17.11
C LEU A 383 -25.61 24.29 17.09
N VAL A 384 -25.16 25.31 17.82
CA VAL A 384 -25.80 26.64 17.83
C VAL A 384 -25.74 27.29 16.44
N ALA A 385 -24.60 27.21 15.76
CA ALA A 385 -24.46 27.71 14.39
C ALA A 385 -25.40 26.98 13.42
N ALA A 386 -25.43 25.65 13.49
CA ALA A 386 -26.28 24.83 12.63
C ALA A 386 -27.78 25.04 12.86
N LYS A 387 -28.21 25.30 14.10
CA LYS A 387 -29.61 25.68 14.39
C LYS A 387 -30.06 26.98 13.71
N LYS A 388 -29.14 27.86 13.32
CA LYS A 388 -29.47 29.09 12.59
C LYS A 388 -29.68 28.88 11.09
N SER A 389 -29.32 27.70 10.55
CA SER A 389 -29.48 27.36 9.14
C SER A 389 -30.67 26.43 8.95
N PRO A 390 -31.67 26.79 8.10
CA PRO A 390 -32.85 25.97 7.86
C PRO A 390 -32.54 24.52 7.46
N ASP A 391 -31.49 24.32 6.67
CA ASP A 391 -31.09 23.00 6.17
C ASP A 391 -30.53 22.07 7.25
N THR A 392 -30.02 22.62 8.35
CA THR A 392 -29.37 21.85 9.42
C THR A 392 -30.06 21.94 10.78
N GLU A 393 -31.08 22.79 10.91
CA GLU A 393 -31.80 23.05 12.16
C GLU A 393 -32.37 21.78 12.80
N LYS A 394 -33.07 20.96 12.02
CA LYS A 394 -33.69 19.72 12.51
C LYS A 394 -32.65 18.72 13.03
N LEU A 395 -31.56 18.55 12.27
CA LEU A 395 -30.45 17.66 12.65
C LEU A 395 -29.77 18.18 13.93
N ALA A 396 -29.44 19.47 13.97
CA ALA A 396 -28.79 20.10 15.11
C ALA A 396 -29.65 20.04 16.37
N THR A 397 -30.97 20.22 16.25
CA THR A 397 -31.92 20.09 17.37
C THR A 397 -31.96 18.66 17.91
N ASN A 398 -31.97 17.64 17.03
CA ASN A 398 -31.93 16.24 17.44
C ASN A 398 -30.59 15.85 18.07
N LEU A 399 -29.48 16.37 17.57
CA LEU A 399 -28.15 16.16 18.15
C LEU A 399 -27.99 16.88 19.48
N GLN A 400 -28.51 18.10 19.63
CA GLN A 400 -28.55 18.81 20.91
C GLN A 400 -29.36 18.01 21.96
N ARG A 401 -30.51 17.44 21.58
CA ARG A 401 -31.27 16.55 22.48
C ARG A 401 -30.47 15.30 22.85
N SER A 402 -29.77 14.71 21.89
CA SER A 402 -28.91 13.54 22.12
C SER A 402 -27.71 13.84 23.01
N LEU A 403 -27.14 15.05 22.88
CA LEU A 403 -26.07 15.58 23.73
C LEU A 403 -26.55 15.74 25.17
N LEU A 404 -27.68 16.42 25.38
CA LEU A 404 -28.28 16.58 26.70
C LEU A 404 -28.59 15.22 27.34
N ASN A 405 -29.17 14.29 26.59
CA ASN A 405 -29.41 12.93 27.10
C ASN A 405 -28.10 12.21 27.44
N THR A 406 -26.99 12.53 26.76
CA THR A 406 -25.68 11.97 27.08
C THR A 406 -25.10 12.58 28.34
N TRP A 407 -25.08 13.91 28.45
CA TRP A 407 -24.65 14.60 29.67
C TRP A 407 -25.50 14.26 30.89
N MET A 408 -26.80 14.04 30.70
CA MET A 408 -27.69 13.54 31.76
C MET A 408 -27.27 12.14 32.23
N ARG A 409 -26.87 11.25 31.30
CA ARG A 409 -26.28 9.95 31.66
C ARG A 409 -24.88 10.06 32.26
N GLU A 410 -24.22 11.18 32.14
CA GLU A 410 -22.90 11.41 32.74
C GLU A 410 -23.02 12.17 34.07
N LEU A 411 -24.24 12.42 34.57
CA LEU A 411 -24.56 13.28 35.73
C LEU A 411 -23.85 14.64 35.67
N LYS A 412 -23.73 15.22 34.48
CA LYS A 412 -23.13 16.54 34.34
C LYS A 412 -24.02 17.56 35.07
N ASP A 413 -23.43 18.27 36.02
CA ASP A 413 -24.16 19.19 36.89
C ASP A 413 -24.91 20.26 36.06
N PRO A 414 -26.18 20.60 36.39
CA PRO A 414 -26.94 21.57 35.61
C PRO A 414 -26.26 22.94 35.48
N ALA A 415 -25.50 23.41 36.48
CA ALA A 415 -24.74 24.64 36.38
C ALA A 415 -23.58 24.53 35.40
N GLU A 416 -22.91 23.37 35.35
CA GLU A 416 -21.89 23.07 34.33
C GLU A 416 -22.51 23.04 32.93
N VAL A 417 -23.65 22.36 32.77
CA VAL A 417 -24.39 22.29 31.48
C VAL A 417 -24.85 23.68 31.04
N SER A 418 -25.40 24.49 31.94
CA SER A 418 -25.78 25.88 31.69
C SER A 418 -24.59 26.72 31.21
N LYS A 419 -23.42 26.58 31.85
CA LYS A 419 -22.18 27.25 31.47
C LYS A 419 -21.69 26.82 30.08
N LEU A 420 -21.71 25.52 29.78
CA LEU A 420 -21.29 24.99 28.47
C LEU A 420 -22.21 25.46 27.35
N LEU A 421 -23.52 25.45 27.58
CA LEU A 421 -24.53 25.90 26.61
C LEU A 421 -24.58 27.42 26.48
N LYS A 422 -24.06 28.16 27.46
CA LYS A 422 -24.20 29.62 27.60
C LYS A 422 -25.67 30.04 27.60
N VAL A 423 -26.48 29.31 28.35
CA VAL A 423 -27.93 29.50 28.46
C VAL A 423 -28.29 29.59 29.94
N GLU A 424 -29.17 30.54 30.29
CA GLU A 424 -29.63 30.71 31.66
C GLU A 424 -30.39 29.48 32.17
N MET A 425 -30.36 29.26 33.49
CA MET A 425 -31.15 28.18 34.11
C MET A 425 -32.67 28.35 33.95
N SER A 426 -33.10 29.57 33.63
CA SER A 426 -34.47 29.98 33.34
C SER A 426 -34.96 29.53 31.96
N ASP A 427 -34.06 29.11 31.06
CA ASP A 427 -34.40 28.62 29.72
C ASP A 427 -35.21 27.32 29.79
N GLU A 428 -36.18 27.15 28.89
CA GLU A 428 -37.10 26.01 28.92
C GLU A 428 -36.38 24.66 28.78
N MET A 429 -35.32 24.60 27.96
CA MET A 429 -34.50 23.40 27.84
C MET A 429 -33.75 23.10 29.14
N MET A 430 -33.21 24.13 29.78
CA MET A 430 -32.51 23.98 31.06
C MET A 430 -33.47 23.62 32.19
N LYS A 431 -34.68 24.19 32.24
CA LYS A 431 -35.74 23.77 33.17
C LYS A 431 -36.08 22.29 33.00
N ILE A 432 -36.22 21.82 31.76
CA ILE A 432 -36.47 20.39 31.47
C ILE A 432 -35.26 19.54 31.90
N TYR A 433 -34.05 19.99 31.61
CA TYR A 433 -32.82 19.29 32.00
C TYR A 433 -32.68 19.20 33.52
N VAL A 434 -32.81 20.33 34.23
CA VAL A 434 -32.80 20.43 35.69
C VAL A 434 -33.90 19.58 36.30
N LYS A 435 -35.14 19.65 35.78
CA LYS A 435 -36.25 18.82 36.30
C LYS A 435 -35.93 17.33 36.17
N LYS A 436 -35.37 16.90 35.04
CA LYS A 436 -34.99 15.50 34.81
C LYS A 436 -33.77 15.08 35.63
N PHE A 437 -32.76 15.95 35.73
CA PHE A 437 -31.57 15.77 36.56
C PHE A 437 -31.96 15.67 38.03
N ASN A 438 -32.72 16.63 38.55
CA ASN A 438 -33.27 16.63 39.91
C ASN A 438 -34.20 15.44 40.13
N TRP A 439 -35.01 15.02 39.16
CA TRP A 439 -35.80 13.79 39.30
C TRP A 439 -34.91 12.55 39.44
N MET A 440 -33.84 12.46 38.65
CA MET A 440 -32.84 11.40 38.72
C MET A 440 -32.07 11.45 40.05
N MET A 441 -31.87 12.64 40.60
CA MET A 441 -31.15 12.89 41.86
C MET A 441 -32.04 12.94 43.12
N ASN A 442 -33.36 13.13 43.03
CA ASN A 442 -34.29 13.34 44.17
C ASN A 442 -35.43 12.32 44.20
N SER A 443 -35.18 11.06 43.83
CA SER A 443 -36.15 9.96 44.02
C SER A 443 -36.30 9.56 45.50
N SER A 444 -36.23 10.52 46.42
CA SER A 444 -36.13 10.40 47.88
C SER A 444 -37.49 10.28 48.58
N THR A 445 -38.22 9.18 48.33
CA THR A 445 -39.10 8.59 49.35
C THR A 445 -38.81 7.09 49.44
N GLY A 446 -37.94 6.74 50.38
CA GLY A 446 -37.25 5.45 50.50
C GLY A 446 -38.14 4.20 50.47
N ASP A 447 -39.42 4.30 50.80
CA ASP A 447 -40.29 3.13 50.89
C ASP A 447 -40.88 2.68 49.54
N LYS A 448 -40.83 3.51 48.48
CA LYS A 448 -41.48 3.24 47.17
C LYS A 448 -40.55 3.33 45.97
N VAL A 449 -39.24 3.43 46.19
CA VAL A 449 -38.23 3.56 45.11
C VAL A 449 -38.10 2.28 44.29
N PHE A 450 -38.28 1.13 44.93
CA PHE A 450 -38.08 -0.18 44.30
C PHE A 450 -39.38 -0.78 43.76
N ASP A 451 -40.54 -0.29 44.21
CA ASP A 451 -41.87 -0.62 43.67
C ASP A 451 -42.13 -0.03 42.27
N LYS A 452 -41.18 0.73 41.74
CA LYS A 452 -41.30 1.46 40.48
C LYS A 452 -40.68 0.66 39.33
N PRO A 453 -41.40 0.46 38.22
CA PRO A 453 -40.89 -0.26 37.04
C PRO A 453 -39.64 0.37 36.41
N GLU A 454 -39.23 1.57 36.85
CA GLU A 454 -38.07 2.31 36.39
C GLU A 454 -36.77 2.03 37.18
N LEU A 455 -36.81 1.33 38.32
CA LEU A 455 -35.58 0.94 39.05
C LEU A 455 -34.59 0.11 38.20
N PRO A 456 -35.03 -0.87 37.39
CA PRO A 456 -34.14 -1.56 36.45
C PRO A 456 -33.38 -0.61 35.52
N ILE A 457 -33.98 0.52 35.14
CA ILE A 457 -33.36 1.55 34.29
C ILE A 457 -32.27 2.29 35.08
N TRP A 458 -32.52 2.61 36.35
CA TRP A 458 -31.54 3.26 37.22
C TRP A 458 -30.33 2.35 37.54
N LEU A 459 -30.55 1.04 37.68
CA LEU A 459 -29.45 0.08 37.87
C LEU A 459 -28.65 -0.16 36.58
N GLN A 460 -29.31 -0.22 35.42
CA GLN A 460 -28.62 -0.21 34.12
C GLN A 460 -27.77 1.07 33.97
N TYR A 461 -28.29 2.19 34.45
CA TYR A 461 -27.62 3.46 34.45
C TYR A 461 -26.34 3.47 35.32
N VAL A 462 -26.42 2.99 36.56
CA VAL A 462 -25.27 2.88 37.46
C VAL A 462 -24.20 1.92 36.91
N ARG A 463 -24.61 0.81 36.29
CA ARG A 463 -23.70 -0.10 35.59
C ARG A 463 -22.98 0.59 34.43
N PHE A 464 -23.71 1.38 33.63
CA PHE A 464 -23.11 2.19 32.56
C PHE A 464 -22.09 3.21 33.10
N TYR A 465 -22.42 3.92 34.18
CA TYR A 465 -21.53 4.89 34.83
C TYR A 465 -20.24 4.22 35.31
N LYS A 466 -20.34 3.11 36.05
CA LYS A 466 -19.18 2.32 36.53
C LYS A 466 -18.30 1.84 35.37
N ALA A 467 -18.90 1.38 34.26
CA ALA A 467 -18.15 0.96 33.07
C ALA A 467 -17.38 2.09 32.39
N LYS A 468 -17.84 3.35 32.53
CA LYS A 468 -17.19 4.54 31.98
C LYS A 468 -16.13 5.15 32.90
N HIS A 469 -16.22 4.89 34.21
CA HIS A 469 -15.32 5.41 35.24
C HIS A 469 -14.68 4.27 36.06
N PRO A 470 -13.86 3.39 35.44
CA PRO A 470 -13.34 2.19 36.10
C PRO A 470 -12.32 2.45 37.23
N GLY A 471 -11.90 3.71 37.43
CA GLY A 471 -10.98 4.12 38.49
C GLY A 471 -11.56 5.16 39.46
N ASP A 472 -12.86 5.42 39.40
CA ASP A 472 -13.55 6.15 40.48
C ASP A 472 -13.95 5.09 41.53
N ASP A 473 -13.34 5.16 42.73
CA ASP A 473 -13.53 4.19 43.83
C ASP A 473 -14.97 4.11 44.34
N LYS A 474 -15.88 4.94 43.82
CA LYS A 474 -17.29 4.89 44.12
C LYS A 474 -17.93 3.66 43.46
N SER A 475 -17.93 2.56 44.20
CA SER A 475 -18.81 1.43 43.94
C SER A 475 -20.24 1.92 43.64
N SER A 476 -20.96 1.23 42.75
CA SER A 476 -22.40 1.41 42.50
C SER A 476 -23.21 1.57 43.79
N ILE A 477 -22.75 0.88 44.83
CA ILE A 477 -23.34 0.88 46.13
C ILE A 477 -22.87 2.03 47.03
N ALA A 478 -21.65 2.56 46.85
CA ALA A 478 -21.18 3.75 47.55
C ALA A 478 -21.98 4.98 47.11
N ILE A 479 -22.37 5.02 45.82
CA ILE A 479 -23.28 6.03 45.28
C ILE A 479 -24.67 5.89 45.93
N LEU A 480 -25.19 4.66 46.04
CA LEU A 480 -26.45 4.37 46.72
C LEU A 480 -26.41 4.75 48.21
N THR A 481 -25.34 4.36 48.90
CA THR A 481 -25.11 4.58 50.33
C THR A 481 -24.98 6.06 50.64
N ALA A 482 -24.16 6.78 49.88
CA ALA A 482 -23.98 8.23 50.05
C ALA A 482 -25.29 9.00 49.81
N HIS A 483 -26.22 8.44 49.04
CA HIS A 483 -27.46 9.10 48.66
C HIS A 483 -28.65 8.77 49.57
N TYR A 484 -28.84 7.48 49.90
CA TYR A 484 -29.97 7.01 50.70
C TYR A 484 -29.63 6.80 52.18
N GLY A 485 -28.33 6.71 52.51
CA GLY A 485 -27.86 6.28 53.82
C GLY A 485 -27.87 4.75 53.97
N ASP A 486 -26.96 4.24 54.79
CA ASP A 486 -26.78 2.79 55.04
C ASP A 486 -28.06 2.09 55.50
N GLU A 487 -28.77 2.70 56.46
CA GLU A 487 -29.98 2.12 57.07
C GLU A 487 -31.15 2.05 56.09
N ALA A 488 -31.40 3.13 55.34
CA ALA A 488 -32.49 3.16 54.37
C ALA A 488 -32.22 2.17 53.22
N LEU A 489 -30.96 2.10 52.75
CA LEU A 489 -30.58 1.16 51.71
C LEU A 489 -30.73 -0.29 52.17
N ALA A 490 -30.30 -0.62 53.40
CA ALA A 490 -30.43 -1.96 53.97
C ALA A 490 -31.89 -2.40 54.16
N ASN A 491 -32.75 -1.53 54.71
CA ASN A 491 -34.17 -1.80 54.91
C ASN A 491 -34.89 -2.07 53.57
N VAL A 492 -34.48 -1.35 52.53
CA VAL A 492 -35.08 -1.44 51.21
C VAL A 492 -34.57 -2.65 50.42
N ILE A 493 -33.29 -3.02 50.57
CA ILE A 493 -32.74 -4.30 50.08
C ILE A 493 -33.53 -5.46 50.71
N ALA A 494 -33.73 -5.43 52.03
CA ALA A 494 -34.48 -6.46 52.75
C ALA A 494 -35.94 -6.56 52.28
N ALA A 495 -36.60 -5.43 52.00
CA ALA A 495 -37.94 -5.40 51.42
C ALA A 495 -37.97 -5.93 49.97
N SER A 496 -37.00 -5.56 49.15
CA SER A 496 -36.91 -5.93 47.73
C SER A 496 -36.62 -7.43 47.52
N LYS A 497 -35.88 -8.07 48.45
CA LYS A 497 -35.66 -9.53 48.45
C LYS A 497 -36.97 -10.33 48.62
N LYS A 498 -38.03 -9.71 49.15
CA LYS A 498 -39.36 -10.32 49.30
C LYS A 498 -40.19 -10.26 48.01
N GLN A 499 -39.80 -9.44 47.03
CA GLN A 499 -40.50 -9.32 45.75
C GLN A 499 -39.85 -10.23 44.69
N PRO A 500 -40.58 -11.18 44.08
CA PRO A 500 -40.01 -12.15 43.13
C PRO A 500 -39.25 -11.52 41.95
N ILE A 501 -39.74 -10.39 41.43
CA ILE A 501 -39.16 -9.68 40.27
C ILE A 501 -37.85 -8.97 40.63
N LEU A 502 -37.67 -8.56 41.89
CA LEU A 502 -36.52 -7.75 42.34
C LEU A 502 -35.50 -8.55 43.15
N LYS A 503 -35.80 -9.80 43.49
CA LYS A 503 -35.00 -10.63 44.40
C LYS A 503 -33.55 -10.77 43.97
N GLU A 504 -33.30 -11.14 42.71
CA GLU A 504 -31.93 -11.33 42.18
C GLU A 504 -31.13 -10.02 42.18
N ILE A 505 -31.79 -8.92 41.83
CA ILE A 505 -31.19 -7.59 41.85
C ILE A 505 -30.84 -7.17 43.28
N ALA A 506 -31.78 -7.36 44.22
CA ALA A 506 -31.58 -6.99 45.62
C ALA A 506 -30.45 -7.79 46.27
N GLN A 507 -30.29 -9.06 45.94
CA GLN A 507 -29.18 -9.91 46.39
C GLN A 507 -27.82 -9.41 45.87
N ASN A 508 -27.74 -8.98 44.61
CA ASN A 508 -26.51 -8.44 44.06
C ASN A 508 -26.14 -7.09 44.70
N VAL A 509 -27.12 -6.22 44.93
CA VAL A 509 -26.93 -4.92 45.59
C VAL A 509 -26.52 -5.11 47.06
N GLU A 510 -27.08 -6.09 47.76
CA GLU A 510 -26.67 -6.49 49.11
C GLU A 510 -25.22 -6.98 49.16
N ALA A 511 -24.82 -7.85 48.23
CA ALA A 511 -23.45 -8.34 48.13
C ALA A 511 -22.46 -7.19 47.86
N ASP A 512 -22.82 -6.27 46.97
CA ASP A 512 -22.03 -5.07 46.71
C ASP A 512 -21.91 -4.18 47.98
N GLN A 513 -22.99 -4.01 48.76
CA GLN A 513 -22.99 -3.23 50.02
C GLN A 513 -22.06 -3.82 51.06
N LEU A 514 -22.11 -5.14 51.25
CA LEU A 514 -21.25 -5.84 52.19
C LEU A 514 -19.78 -5.67 51.79
N GLN A 515 -19.47 -5.82 50.49
CA GLN A 515 -18.13 -5.61 49.97
C GLN A 515 -17.64 -4.16 50.14
N ASN A 516 -18.54 -3.18 50.02
CA ASN A 516 -18.22 -1.77 50.25
C ASN A 516 -18.00 -1.44 51.73
N TRP A 517 -18.71 -2.10 52.64
CA TRP A 517 -18.43 -1.98 54.07
C TRP A 517 -17.12 -2.64 54.47
N GLU A 518 -16.78 -3.79 53.88
CA GLU A 518 -15.48 -4.45 54.08
C GLU A 518 -14.29 -3.59 53.60
N SER A 519 -14.46 -2.82 52.53
CA SER A 519 -13.38 -1.95 52.03
C SER A 519 -13.16 -0.70 52.87
N VAL A 520 -14.19 -0.23 53.59
CA VAL A 520 -14.15 0.98 54.44
C VAL A 520 -13.82 0.64 55.90
N ILE A 521 -14.28 -0.51 56.39
CA ILE A 521 -14.03 -1.02 57.74
C ILE A 521 -13.61 -2.49 57.61
N PRO A 522 -12.30 -2.77 57.46
CA PRO A 522 -11.79 -4.13 57.54
C PRO A 522 -12.18 -4.70 58.91
N ASP A 523 -12.91 -5.83 58.92
CA ASP A 523 -13.47 -6.54 60.10
C ASP A 523 -14.98 -6.32 60.40
N LEU A 524 -15.73 -5.56 59.60
CA LEU A 524 -17.18 -5.39 59.86
C LEU A 524 -18.00 -6.70 59.76
N VAL A 525 -17.63 -7.61 58.84
CA VAL A 525 -18.32 -8.89 58.63
C VAL A 525 -18.15 -9.83 59.82
N LEU A 526 -17.00 -9.81 60.51
CA LEU A 526 -16.78 -10.56 61.76
C LEU A 526 -17.68 -10.09 62.91
N PHE A 527 -18.10 -8.81 62.89
CA PHE A 527 -18.98 -8.22 63.90
C PHE A 527 -20.46 -8.49 63.61
N LEU A 528 -20.87 -8.46 62.34
CA LEU A 528 -22.24 -8.75 61.91
C LEU A 528 -22.58 -10.24 62.03
N ASP A 529 -21.65 -11.16 61.71
CA ASP A 529 -21.86 -12.60 61.91
C ASP A 529 -22.03 -12.96 63.40
N LYS A 530 -21.27 -12.30 64.30
CA LYS A 530 -21.40 -12.50 65.75
C LYS A 530 -22.73 -11.99 66.32
N THR A 531 -23.28 -10.91 65.78
CA THR A 531 -24.55 -10.32 66.26
C THR A 531 -25.79 -11.01 65.67
N TYR A 532 -25.71 -11.56 64.46
CA TYR A 532 -26.77 -12.40 63.89
C TYR A 532 -26.89 -13.74 64.65
N LEU A 533 -25.76 -14.38 64.97
CA LEU A 533 -25.76 -15.63 65.77
C LEU A 533 -26.23 -15.42 67.22
N GLN A 534 -25.98 -14.24 67.81
CA GLN A 534 -26.50 -13.92 69.15
C GLN A 534 -28.02 -13.65 69.17
N THR A 535 -28.58 -13.09 68.09
CA THR A 535 -30.03 -12.81 68.02
C THR A 535 -30.85 -14.07 67.71
N GLU A 536 -30.30 -15.07 67.02
CA GLU A 536 -30.92 -16.41 66.90
C GLU A 536 -30.83 -17.21 68.20
N SER A 537 -29.67 -17.21 68.88
CA SER A 537 -29.50 -17.86 70.19
C SER A 537 -30.45 -17.28 71.26
N SER A 538 -30.74 -15.98 71.22
CA SER A 538 -31.66 -15.31 72.15
C SER A 538 -33.14 -15.60 71.86
N ARG A 539 -33.47 -15.99 70.62
CA ARG A 539 -34.83 -16.37 70.22
C ARG A 539 -35.15 -17.82 70.56
N GLU A 540 -34.17 -18.72 70.53
CA GLU A 540 -34.35 -20.12 70.96
C GLU A 540 -34.39 -20.29 72.49
N SER A 541 -33.73 -19.41 73.25
CA SER A 541 -33.75 -19.47 74.73
C SER A 541 -35.04 -18.93 75.38
N ASN A 542 -35.93 -18.28 74.63
CA ASN A 542 -37.24 -17.80 75.10
C ASN A 542 -38.42 -18.69 74.68
N SER A 543 -38.13 -19.89 74.14
CA SER A 543 -39.13 -20.90 73.84
C SER A 543 -38.79 -22.24 74.50
N VAL A 544 -38.84 -22.29 75.84
CA VAL A 544 -39.03 -23.52 76.64
C VAL A 544 -39.95 -23.23 77.80
#